data_AF-A0A9D4UA16-F1
#
_entry.id   AF-A0A9D4UA16-F1
#
_cell.length_a   1.000
_cell.length_b   1.000
_cell.length_c   1.000
_cell.angle_alpha   90.00
_cell.angle_beta   90.00
_cell.angle_gamma   90.00
#
_symmetry.space_group_name_H-M   'P 1'
#
loop_
_entity.id
_entity.type
_entity.pdbx_description
1 polymer ?
#
loop_
_entity_poly.entity_id
_entity_poly.type
_entity_poly.pdbx_seq_one_letter_code
_entity_poly.pdbx_strand_id
1 'polypeptide(L)'
;MEVVRLQQQLIELTNSLFQEGFLDDQFTQLQMLQDASNPDFVQEVVNLFAEDSERILAELTKALEIEPVDYKKVDAYVHQFKGSSSSIGAQRIKAVCVDFRAYAEAENREGCRQALQQIKQEFFLVKNKLEALLQLEQQILAAGGRKKGGDGLQKLQQADVANTAVPFNLWACCQQDVSWERAATNANFCSSCA
;
A
#
# COMPACT_ATOMS: atom_id res chain seq x y z
N MET A 1 -1.23 -27.08 -20.80
CA MET A 1 -2.34 -26.11 -21.00
C MET A 1 -2.78 -25.43 -19.70
N GLU A 2 -2.52 -26.01 -18.52
CA GLU A 2 -2.89 -25.43 -17.21
C GLU A 2 -2.12 -24.14 -16.85
N VAL A 3 -0.79 -24.12 -16.99
CA VAL A 3 0.04 -22.93 -16.70
C VAL A 3 -0.42 -21.69 -17.49
N VAL A 4 -0.77 -21.85 -18.77
CA VAL A 4 -1.23 -20.74 -19.62
C VAL A 4 -2.55 -20.15 -19.12
N ARG A 5 -3.47 -21.00 -18.67
CA ARG A 5 -4.74 -20.56 -18.08
C ARG A 5 -4.51 -19.79 -16.78
N LEU A 6 -3.66 -20.29 -15.88
CA LEU A 6 -3.34 -19.62 -14.62
C LEU A 6 -2.65 -18.27 -14.84
N GLN A 7 -1.74 -18.19 -15.82
CA GLN A 7 -1.11 -16.93 -16.23
C GLN A 7 -2.12 -15.91 -16.77
N GLN A 8 -3.08 -16.37 -17.57
CA GLN A 8 -4.15 -15.50 -18.07
C GLN A 8 -5.02 -14.97 -16.93
N GLN A 9 -5.40 -15.82 -15.98
CA GLN A 9 -6.16 -15.42 -14.79
C GLN A 9 -5.40 -14.41 -13.92
N LEU A 10 -4.09 -14.61 -13.75
CA LEU A 10 -3.24 -13.66 -13.02
C LEU A 10 -3.24 -12.29 -13.70
N ILE A 11 -3.04 -12.24 -15.03
CA ILE A 11 -3.05 -10.98 -15.80
C ILE A 11 -4.41 -10.28 -15.71
N GLU A 12 -5.51 -11.03 -15.87
CA GLU A 12 -6.87 -10.49 -15.78
C GLU A 12 -7.14 -9.91 -14.40
N LEU A 13 -6.79 -10.62 -13.33
CA LEU A 13 -6.94 -10.14 -11.96
C LEU A 13 -6.09 -8.89 -11.74
N THR A 14 -4.80 -8.92 -12.07
CA THR A 14 -3.91 -7.75 -11.93
C THR A 14 -4.50 -6.53 -12.64
N ASN A 15 -4.91 -6.67 -13.90
CA ASN A 15 -5.51 -5.58 -14.66
C ASN A 15 -6.79 -5.03 -14.00
N SER A 16 -7.64 -5.91 -13.47
CA SER A 16 -8.86 -5.49 -12.77
C SER A 16 -8.52 -4.65 -11.54
N LEU A 17 -7.48 -5.01 -10.79
CA LEU A 17 -7.07 -4.27 -9.60
C LEU A 17 -6.59 -2.85 -9.90
N PHE A 18 -5.83 -2.66 -10.99
CA PHE A 18 -5.43 -1.34 -11.44
C PHE A 18 -6.63 -0.52 -11.95
N GLN A 19 -7.50 -1.14 -12.77
CA GLN A 19 -8.69 -0.45 -13.33
C GLN A 19 -9.71 -0.05 -12.26
N GLU A 20 -9.91 -0.88 -11.24
CA GLU A 20 -10.80 -0.61 -10.10
C GLU A 20 -10.14 0.33 -9.06
N GLY A 21 -8.88 0.74 -9.27
CA GLY A 21 -8.14 1.66 -8.40
C GLY A 21 -7.70 1.04 -7.06
N PHE A 22 -7.64 -0.29 -6.95
CA PHE A 22 -7.09 -0.93 -5.76
C PHE A 22 -5.59 -0.75 -5.66
N LEU A 23 -4.89 -0.85 -6.80
CA LEU A 23 -3.44 -0.76 -6.90
C LEU A 23 -3.04 0.37 -7.84
N ASP A 24 -1.96 1.08 -7.48
CA ASP A 24 -1.30 2.08 -8.33
C ASP A 24 0.12 1.63 -8.72
N ASP A 25 0.82 2.47 -9.51
CA ASP A 25 2.13 2.16 -10.08
C ASP A 25 3.20 1.79 -9.03
N GLN A 26 3.01 2.14 -7.75
CA GLN A 26 3.89 1.70 -6.67
C GLN A 26 3.90 0.18 -6.53
N PHE A 27 2.78 -0.49 -6.77
CA PHE A 27 2.74 -1.96 -6.77
C PHE A 27 3.55 -2.55 -7.92
N THR A 28 3.52 -1.93 -9.10
CA THR A 28 4.39 -2.34 -10.22
C THR A 28 5.86 -2.19 -9.87
N GLN A 29 6.24 -1.09 -9.21
CA GLN A 29 7.62 -0.89 -8.74
C GLN A 29 8.04 -1.99 -7.75
N LEU A 30 7.15 -2.40 -6.83
CA LEU A 30 7.42 -3.52 -5.93
C LEU A 30 7.66 -4.83 -6.68
N GLN A 31 6.85 -5.12 -7.69
CA GLN A 31 7.03 -6.31 -8.53
C GLN A 31 8.35 -6.29 -9.31
N MET A 32 8.87 -5.11 -9.66
CA MET A 32 10.17 -4.97 -10.34
C MET A 32 11.36 -5.24 -9.41
N LEU A 33 11.19 -5.07 -8.10
CA LEU A 33 12.23 -5.36 -7.10
C LEU A 33 12.36 -6.85 -6.79
N GLN A 34 11.36 -7.65 -7.16
CA GLN A 34 11.39 -9.11 -6.99
C GLN A 34 12.24 -9.75 -8.09
N ASP A 35 13.20 -10.58 -7.69
CA ASP A 35 14.11 -11.27 -8.59
C ASP A 35 14.33 -12.73 -8.20
N ALA A 36 15.23 -13.42 -8.91
CA ALA A 36 15.53 -14.82 -8.63
C ALA A 36 16.26 -15.05 -7.29
N SER A 37 16.89 -14.01 -6.72
CA SER A 37 17.57 -14.06 -5.43
C SER A 37 16.62 -13.77 -4.26
N ASN A 38 15.56 -13.00 -4.49
CA ASN A 38 14.47 -12.77 -3.55
C ASN A 38 13.09 -13.00 -4.21
N PRO A 39 12.70 -14.27 -4.43
CA PRO A 39 11.48 -14.62 -5.14
C PRO A 39 10.20 -14.38 -4.33
N ASP A 40 10.29 -14.09 -3.04
CA ASP A 40 9.14 -13.90 -2.14
C ASP A 40 9.00 -12.47 -1.62
N PHE A 41 9.83 -11.53 -2.12
CA PHE A 41 9.83 -10.12 -1.74
C PHE A 41 8.42 -9.50 -1.68
N VAL A 42 7.64 -9.60 -2.75
CA VAL A 42 6.28 -9.01 -2.80
C VAL A 42 5.36 -9.65 -1.76
N GLN A 43 5.44 -10.96 -1.56
CA GLN A 43 4.66 -11.67 -0.55
C GLN A 43 5.01 -11.20 0.86
N GLU A 44 6.30 -11.01 1.15
CA GLU A 44 6.77 -10.50 2.44
C GLU A 44 6.25 -9.08 2.69
N VAL A 45 6.34 -8.19 1.70
CA VAL A 45 5.86 -6.80 1.80
C VAL A 45 4.34 -6.76 1.99
N VAL A 46 3.59 -7.61 1.29
CA VAL A 46 2.12 -7.71 1.45
C VAL A 46 1.74 -8.21 2.85
N ASN A 47 2.45 -9.21 3.38
CA ASN A 47 2.20 -9.73 4.73
C ASN A 47 2.48 -8.67 5.79
N LEU A 48 3.61 -7.98 5.66
CA LEU A 48 3.99 -6.91 6.55
C LEU A 48 2.98 -5.75 6.52
N PHE A 49 2.52 -5.36 5.34
CA PHE A 49 1.42 -4.40 5.18
C PHE A 49 0.17 -4.87 5.92
N ALA A 50 -0.24 -6.13 5.77
CA ALA A 50 -1.43 -6.67 6.42
C ALA A 50 -1.32 -6.65 7.96
N GLU A 51 -0.19 -7.08 8.51
CA GLU A 51 0.08 -7.07 9.95
C GLU A 51 0.06 -5.65 10.53
N ASP A 52 0.77 -4.71 9.88
CA ASP A 52 0.79 -3.31 10.31
C ASP A 52 -0.61 -2.68 10.23
N SER A 53 -1.35 -2.98 9.16
CA SER A 53 -2.71 -2.51 8.96
C SER A 53 -3.64 -2.96 10.07
N GLU A 54 -3.66 -4.25 10.40
CA GLU A 54 -4.51 -4.80 11.47
C GLU A 54 -4.20 -4.15 12.82
N ARG A 55 -2.91 -3.98 13.14
CA ARG A 55 -2.47 -3.29 14.36
C ARG A 55 -2.95 -1.84 14.38
N ILE A 56 -2.75 -1.08 13.32
CA ILE A 56 -3.12 0.35 13.26
C ILE A 56 -4.65 0.51 13.32
N LEU A 57 -5.42 -0.33 12.62
CA LEU A 57 -6.88 -0.28 12.64
C LEU A 57 -7.46 -0.62 14.01
N ALA A 58 -6.85 -1.56 14.74
CA ALA A 58 -7.22 -1.85 16.12
C ALA A 58 -6.97 -0.65 17.04
N GLU A 59 -5.82 0.00 16.90
CA GLU A 59 -5.46 1.18 17.70
C GLU A 59 -6.32 2.41 17.38
N LEU A 60 -6.65 2.65 16.10
CA LEU A 60 -7.60 3.69 15.67
C LEU A 60 -8.99 3.46 16.26
N THR A 61 -9.45 2.20 16.26
CA THR A 61 -10.75 1.83 16.84
C THR A 61 -10.78 2.20 18.33
N LYS A 62 -9.76 1.78 19.10
CA LYS A 62 -9.66 2.12 20.53
C LYS A 62 -9.59 3.62 20.77
N ALA A 63 -8.81 4.34 19.97
CA ALA A 63 -8.62 5.79 20.11
C ALA A 63 -9.93 6.58 19.89
N LEU A 64 -10.84 6.10 19.04
CA LEU A 64 -12.14 6.73 18.79
C LEU A 64 -13.24 6.30 19.77
N GLU A 65 -13.05 5.20 20.50
CA GLU A 65 -13.99 4.70 21.52
C GLU A 65 -13.83 5.41 22.87
N ILE A 66 -12.60 5.73 23.27
CA ILE A 66 -12.29 6.39 24.54
C ILE A 66 -12.67 7.89 24.49
N GLU A 67 -13.31 8.39 25.55
CA GLU A 67 -13.63 9.81 25.72
C GLU A 67 -12.78 10.46 26.82
N PRO A 68 -12.26 11.69 26.61
CA PRO A 68 -12.29 12.46 25.37
C PRO A 68 -11.38 11.85 24.28
N VAL A 69 -11.74 12.08 23.01
CA VAL A 69 -10.94 11.58 21.86
C VAL A 69 -9.66 12.39 21.73
N ASP A 70 -8.51 11.71 21.66
CA ASP A 70 -7.23 12.32 21.35
C ASP A 70 -7.01 12.35 19.83
N TYR A 71 -7.44 13.45 19.19
CA TYR A 71 -7.32 13.60 17.74
C TYR A 71 -5.88 13.69 17.23
N LYS A 72 -4.91 14.08 18.07
CA LYS A 72 -3.50 14.05 17.69
C LYS A 72 -3.00 12.62 17.54
N LYS A 73 -3.42 11.74 18.45
CA LYS A 73 -3.11 10.31 18.37
C LYS A 73 -3.81 9.65 17.18
N VAL A 74 -5.06 10.02 16.90
CA VAL A 74 -5.80 9.54 15.72
C VAL A 74 -5.09 9.96 14.43
N ASP A 75 -4.72 11.24 14.29
CA ASP A 75 -3.99 11.74 13.12
C ASP A 75 -2.66 11.01 12.91
N ALA A 76 -1.88 10.79 13.97
CA ALA A 76 -0.62 10.04 13.90
C ALA A 76 -0.83 8.61 13.33
N TYR A 77 -1.87 7.91 13.78
CA TYR A 77 -2.18 6.58 13.25
C TYR A 77 -2.68 6.61 11.80
N VAL A 78 -3.52 7.59 11.43
CA VAL A 78 -3.98 7.77 10.04
C VAL A 78 -2.78 8.06 9.12
N HIS A 79 -1.85 8.90 9.58
CA HIS A 79 -0.64 9.22 8.84
C HIS A 79 0.24 7.98 8.63
N GLN A 80 0.47 7.20 9.69
CA GLN A 80 1.21 5.94 9.61
C GLN A 80 0.54 4.98 8.62
N PHE A 81 -0.78 4.85 8.68
CA PHE A 81 -1.54 3.95 7.83
C PHE A 81 -1.56 4.38 6.36
N LYS A 82 -1.62 5.69 6.10
CA LYS A 82 -1.42 6.26 4.76
C LYS A 82 -0.04 5.91 4.20
N GLY A 83 1.01 6.03 5.01
CA GLY A 83 2.38 5.66 4.63
C GLY A 83 2.50 4.18 4.26
N SER A 84 2.00 3.29 5.12
CA SER A 84 1.96 1.84 4.88
C SER A 84 1.14 1.48 3.63
N SER A 85 0.01 2.13 3.42
CA SER A 85 -0.81 1.92 2.21
C SER A 85 -0.12 2.43 0.95
N SER A 86 0.65 3.51 1.04
CA SER A 86 1.39 4.08 -0.10
C SER A 86 2.58 3.23 -0.51
N SER A 87 3.22 2.50 0.42
CA SER A 87 4.36 1.64 0.09
C SER A 87 3.97 0.40 -0.72
N ILE A 88 2.76 -0.13 -0.53
CA ILE A 88 2.20 -1.25 -1.31
C ILE A 88 1.38 -0.79 -2.54
N GLY A 89 1.15 0.52 -2.69
CA GLY A 89 0.32 1.06 -3.76
C GLY A 89 -1.18 0.88 -3.55
N ALA A 90 -1.65 0.68 -2.32
CA ALA A 90 -3.08 0.56 -1.99
C ALA A 90 -3.81 1.92 -2.10
N GLN A 91 -4.14 2.30 -3.33
CA GLN A 91 -4.59 3.65 -3.68
C GLN A 91 -5.90 4.07 -3.03
N ARG A 92 -6.92 3.20 -3.02
CA ARG A 92 -8.22 3.50 -2.39
C ARG A 92 -8.09 3.78 -0.90
N ILE A 93 -7.28 3.00 -0.19
CA ILE A 93 -7.04 3.22 1.24
C ILE A 93 -6.35 4.57 1.45
N LYS A 94 -5.31 4.86 0.65
CA LYS A 94 -4.59 6.15 0.69
C LYS A 94 -5.56 7.32 0.51
N ALA A 95 -6.54 7.22 -0.39
CA ALA A 95 -7.55 8.26 -0.60
C ALA A 95 -8.43 8.46 0.66
N VAL A 96 -8.97 7.39 1.25
CA VAL A 96 -9.79 7.50 2.47
C VAL A 96 -8.97 8.06 3.64
N CYS A 97 -7.68 7.74 3.76
CA CYS A 97 -6.81 8.34 4.78
C CYS A 97 -6.67 9.87 4.65
N VAL A 98 -6.72 10.41 3.43
CA VAL A 98 -6.69 11.87 3.22
C VAL A 98 -7.96 12.50 3.77
N ASP A 99 -9.13 11.93 3.45
CA ASP A 99 -10.41 12.41 3.95
C ASP A 99 -10.53 12.25 5.47
N PHE A 100 -10.04 11.12 6.01
CA PHE A 100 -10.00 10.87 7.45
C PHE A 100 -9.24 11.98 8.18
N ARG A 101 -8.05 12.34 7.70
CA ARG A 101 -7.24 13.40 8.31
C ARG A 101 -8.02 14.73 8.38
N ALA A 102 -8.77 15.09 7.35
CA ALA A 102 -9.61 16.30 7.38
C ALA A 102 -10.69 16.23 8.48
N TYR A 103 -11.31 15.07 8.71
CA TYR A 103 -12.24 14.90 9.82
C TYR A 103 -11.56 14.95 11.19
N ALA A 104 -10.34 14.43 11.32
CA ALA A 104 -9.57 14.48 12.56
C ALA A 104 -9.16 15.92 12.91
N GLU A 105 -8.73 16.71 11.91
CA GLU A 105 -8.40 18.14 12.06
C GLU A 105 -9.63 18.98 12.44
N ALA A 106 -10.80 18.62 11.93
CA ALA A 106 -12.08 19.26 12.27
C ALA A 106 -12.70 18.77 13.60
N GLU A 107 -12.00 17.88 14.33
CA GLU A 107 -12.50 17.22 15.55
C GLU A 107 -13.88 16.55 15.37
N ASN A 108 -14.17 16.08 14.16
CA ASN A 108 -15.44 15.46 13.80
C ASN A 108 -15.39 13.95 14.05
N ARG A 109 -15.77 13.55 15.27
CA ARG A 109 -15.78 12.14 15.69
C ARG A 109 -16.60 11.23 14.78
N GLU A 110 -17.76 11.69 14.32
CA GLU A 110 -18.64 10.88 13.48
C GLU A 110 -18.04 10.67 12.09
N GLY A 111 -17.44 11.72 11.52
CA GLY A 111 -16.66 11.63 10.28
C GLY A 111 -15.48 10.66 10.41
N CYS A 112 -14.72 10.72 11.50
CA CYS A 112 -13.65 9.77 11.78
C CYS A 112 -14.15 8.32 11.90
N ARG A 113 -15.30 8.08 12.54
CA ARG A 113 -15.90 6.74 12.63
C ARG A 113 -16.32 6.19 11.28
N GLN A 114 -16.96 7.02 10.45
CA GLN A 114 -17.35 6.63 9.09
C GLN A 114 -16.13 6.33 8.22
N ALA A 115 -15.11 7.19 8.26
CA ALA A 115 -13.86 6.98 7.54
C ALA A 115 -13.13 5.70 8.02
N LEU A 116 -13.11 5.42 9.33
CA LEU A 116 -12.55 4.18 9.86
C LEU A 116 -13.29 2.94 9.35
N GLN A 117 -14.62 2.99 9.27
CA GLN A 117 -15.41 1.89 8.72
C GLN A 117 -15.10 1.67 7.24
N GLN A 118 -15.01 2.75 6.46
CA GLN A 118 -14.63 2.68 5.04
C GLN A 118 -13.23 2.09 4.89
N ILE A 119 -12.26 2.56 5.65
CA ILE A 119 -10.89 2.01 5.65
C ILE A 119 -10.90 0.50 5.93
N LYS A 120 -11.65 0.03 6.92
CA LYS A 120 -11.72 -1.41 7.25
C LYS A 120 -12.26 -2.23 6.08
N GLN A 121 -13.26 -1.69 5.37
CA GLN A 121 -13.81 -2.34 4.17
C GLN A 121 -12.79 -2.37 3.03
N GLU A 122 -12.16 -1.23 2.74
CA GLU A 122 -11.14 -1.12 1.69
C GLU A 122 -9.93 -2.02 1.97
N PHE A 123 -9.48 -2.08 3.22
CA PHE A 123 -8.43 -2.97 3.68
C PHE A 123 -8.79 -4.44 3.45
N PHE A 124 -9.99 -4.86 3.86
CA PHE A 124 -10.43 -6.23 3.64
C PHE A 124 -10.48 -6.59 2.15
N LEU A 125 -10.99 -5.68 1.30
CA LEU A 125 -11.06 -5.90 -0.14
C LEU A 125 -9.67 -6.03 -0.78
N VAL A 126 -8.76 -5.09 -0.51
CA VAL A 126 -7.41 -5.13 -1.10
C VAL A 126 -6.62 -6.33 -0.59
N LYS A 127 -6.74 -6.68 0.70
CA LYS A 127 -6.08 -7.85 1.30
C LYS A 127 -6.48 -9.14 0.59
N ASN A 128 -7.79 -9.40 0.46
CA ASN A 128 -8.28 -10.60 -0.23
C ASN A 128 -7.83 -10.66 -1.70
N LYS A 129 -7.82 -9.51 -2.39
CA LYS A 129 -7.39 -9.40 -3.78
C LYS A 129 -5.89 -9.66 -3.95
N LEU A 130 -5.06 -9.14 -3.04
CA LEU A 130 -3.61 -9.41 -3.00
C LEU A 130 -3.32 -10.87 -2.64
N GLU A 131 -4.02 -11.46 -1.67
CA GLU A 131 -3.89 -12.88 -1.34
C GLU A 131 -4.25 -13.79 -2.54
N ALA A 132 -5.31 -13.46 -3.28
CA ALA A 132 -5.69 -14.19 -4.48
C ALA A 132 -4.62 -14.09 -5.59
N LEU A 133 -4.01 -12.91 -5.78
CA LEU A 133 -2.88 -12.76 -6.71
C LEU A 133 -1.72 -13.69 -6.33
N LEU A 134 -1.32 -13.67 -5.05
CA LEU A 134 -0.18 -14.45 -4.56
C LEU A 134 -0.44 -15.96 -4.62
N GLN A 135 -1.69 -16.38 -4.38
CA GLN A 135 -2.11 -17.76 -4.58
C GLN A 135 -2.02 -18.21 -6.03
N LEU A 136 -2.42 -17.36 -7.00
CA LEU A 136 -2.28 -17.67 -8.42
C LEU A 136 -0.80 -17.79 -8.82
N GLU A 137 0.07 -16.92 -8.31
CA GLU A 137 1.52 -17.04 -8.54
C GLU A 137 2.08 -18.36 -8.01
N GLN A 138 1.68 -18.79 -6.81
CA GLN A 138 2.10 -20.06 -6.24
C GLN A 138 1.60 -21.25 -7.05
N GLN A 139 0.35 -21.22 -7.54
CA GLN A 139 -0.19 -22.27 -8.41
C GLN A 139 0.57 -22.37 -9.74
N ILE A 140 0.95 -21.23 -10.34
CA ILE A 140 1.77 -21.21 -11.56
C ILE A 140 3.12 -21.88 -11.31
N LEU A 141 3.77 -21.57 -10.19
CA LEU A 141 5.04 -22.20 -9.80
C LEU A 141 4.87 -23.71 -9.57
N ALA A 142 3.83 -24.13 -8.84
CA ALA A 142 3.56 -25.54 -8.58
C ALA A 142 3.28 -26.34 -9.87
N ALA A 143 2.68 -25.70 -10.87
CA ALA A 143 2.42 -26.29 -12.19
C ALA A 143 3.66 -26.27 -13.13
N GLY A 144 4.84 -25.89 -12.63
CA GLY A 144 6.10 -25.83 -13.41
C GLY A 144 6.26 -24.58 -14.28
N GLY A 145 5.41 -23.57 -14.06
CA GLY A 145 5.57 -22.24 -14.64
C GLY A 145 6.69 -21.45 -13.96
N ARG A 146 7.13 -20.37 -14.60
CA ARG A 146 8.07 -19.41 -13.99
C ARG A 146 7.29 -18.18 -13.56
N LYS A 147 7.59 -17.65 -12.36
CA LYS A 147 7.23 -16.27 -11.99
C LYS A 147 7.84 -15.37 -13.06
N LYS A 148 7.00 -14.64 -13.80
CA LYS A 148 7.52 -13.57 -14.64
C LYS A 148 7.93 -12.46 -13.67
N GLY A 149 9.22 -12.38 -13.33
CA GLY A 149 9.78 -11.15 -12.75
C GLY A 149 9.41 -9.98 -13.66
N GLY A 150 9.32 -8.76 -13.10
CA GLY A 150 8.67 -7.57 -13.69
C GLY A 150 8.88 -7.28 -15.18
N ASP A 151 9.89 -7.86 -15.82
CA ASP A 151 10.17 -7.85 -17.26
C ASP A 151 9.06 -8.47 -18.16
N GLY A 152 8.16 -9.28 -17.58
CA GLY A 152 7.21 -10.10 -18.34
C GLY A 152 5.77 -9.57 -18.48
N LEU A 153 5.35 -8.62 -17.63
CA LEU A 153 4.03 -7.97 -17.71
C LEU A 153 4.09 -6.63 -18.47
N GLN A 154 5.29 -6.07 -18.67
CA GLN A 154 5.50 -4.72 -19.19
C GLN A 154 5.43 -4.58 -20.73
N LYS A 155 5.21 -5.65 -21.49
CA LYS A 155 5.04 -5.53 -22.96
C LYS A 155 3.65 -5.10 -23.43
N LEU A 156 2.71 -4.79 -22.52
CA LEU A 156 1.39 -4.28 -22.91
C LEU A 156 1.05 -2.85 -22.45
N GLN A 157 1.90 -2.19 -21.66
CA GLN A 157 1.70 -0.79 -21.27
C GLN A 157 3.04 -0.04 -21.27
N GLN A 158 3.57 0.25 -22.47
CA GLN A 158 4.56 1.31 -22.62
C GLN A 158 3.83 2.63 -22.81
N ALA A 159 3.79 3.45 -21.76
CA ALA A 159 3.93 4.91 -21.84
C ALA A 159 4.15 5.48 -20.43
N ASP A 160 5.34 6.02 -20.21
CA ASP A 160 5.67 7.15 -19.34
C ASP A 160 5.29 7.09 -17.85
N VAL A 161 6.23 6.68 -16.98
CA VAL A 161 6.32 7.28 -15.64
C VAL A 161 7.78 7.48 -15.24
N ALA A 162 8.21 8.74 -15.29
CA ALA A 162 9.45 9.19 -14.68
C ALA A 162 9.21 9.48 -13.19
N ASN A 163 10.06 8.89 -12.36
CA ASN A 163 10.64 9.48 -11.16
C ASN A 163 9.71 9.85 -9.99
N THR A 164 9.50 8.92 -9.06
CA THR A 164 9.59 9.15 -7.60
C THR A 164 9.81 7.82 -6.89
N ALA A 165 11.06 7.33 -6.85
CA ALA A 165 11.44 6.22 -5.99
C ALA A 165 11.82 6.78 -4.61
N VAL A 166 11.02 6.49 -3.59
CA VAL A 166 11.43 6.65 -2.20
C VAL A 166 12.06 5.31 -1.77
N PRO A 167 13.35 5.27 -1.39
CA PRO A 167 14.02 4.01 -1.09
C PRO A 167 13.41 3.30 0.13
N PHE A 168 13.29 1.96 0.04
CA PHE A 168 12.75 1.05 1.06
C PHE A 168 13.33 1.27 2.48
N ASN A 169 14.56 1.77 2.57
CA ASN A 169 15.26 2.05 3.82
C ASN A 169 14.64 3.23 4.60
N LEU A 170 13.74 4.02 4.00
CA LEU A 170 12.98 5.09 4.67
C LEU A 170 11.74 4.59 5.41
N TRP A 171 11.35 3.32 5.25
CA TRP A 171 10.25 2.69 6.01
C TRP A 171 10.52 2.69 7.53
N ALA A 172 11.79 2.57 7.95
CA ALA A 172 12.19 2.70 9.35
C ALA A 172 12.39 4.16 9.82
N CYS A 173 12.62 5.09 8.90
CA CYS A 173 12.94 6.48 9.25
C CYS A 173 11.68 7.32 9.54
N CYS A 174 10.52 6.94 9.00
CA CYS A 174 9.26 7.65 9.24
C CYS A 174 8.63 7.38 10.62
N GLN A 175 9.29 6.58 11.48
CA GLN A 175 8.84 6.29 12.86
C GLN A 175 9.39 7.25 13.92
N GLN A 176 10.31 8.16 13.58
CA GLN A 176 10.84 9.16 14.50
C GLN A 176 10.93 10.54 13.81
N ASP A 177 10.22 11.52 14.38
CA ASP A 177 10.31 12.98 14.20
C ASP A 177 9.43 13.72 13.17
N VAL A 178 8.33 14.24 13.72
CA VAL A 178 7.74 15.59 13.62
C VAL A 178 8.58 16.67 12.89
N SER A 179 8.51 16.81 11.54
CA SER A 179 8.80 18.10 10.84
C SER A 179 8.62 18.14 9.30
N TRP A 180 7.72 17.38 8.67
CA TRP A 180 7.69 17.39 7.19
C TRP A 180 6.90 18.54 6.54
N GLU A 181 6.06 19.30 7.27
CA GLU A 181 5.21 20.38 6.68
C GLU A 181 5.96 21.65 6.20
N ARG A 182 7.31 21.67 6.26
CA ARG A 182 8.12 22.73 5.61
C ARG A 182 8.89 22.27 4.37
N ALA A 183 8.83 20.98 3.99
CA ALA A 183 9.58 20.46 2.84
C ALA A 183 8.82 20.53 1.50
N ALA A 184 7.50 20.77 1.51
CA ALA A 184 6.68 20.75 0.30
C ALA A 184 6.70 22.05 -0.54
N THR A 185 7.44 23.09 -0.14
CA THR A 185 7.47 24.38 -0.86
C THR A 185 8.85 24.85 -1.34
N ASN A 186 9.93 24.06 -1.20
CA ASN A 186 11.22 24.48 -1.78
C ASN A 186 12.03 23.29 -2.30
N ALA A 187 12.07 23.14 -3.62
CA ALA A 187 12.94 22.22 -4.34
C ALA A 187 14.40 22.72 -4.23
N ASN A 188 15.08 22.46 -3.10
CA ASN A 188 16.55 22.59 -2.96
C ASN A 188 17.05 22.13 -1.57
N PHE A 189 16.67 20.94 -1.10
CA PHE A 189 17.25 20.40 0.14
C PHE A 189 17.56 18.91 0.04
N CYS A 190 18.55 18.58 -0.80
CA CYS A 190 19.22 17.28 -0.75
C CYS A 190 20.72 17.49 -1.02
N SER A 191 21.44 18.01 -0.03
CA SER A 191 22.90 18.14 -0.11
C SER A 191 23.60 18.16 1.25
N SER A 192 23.01 17.59 2.32
CA SER A 192 23.75 17.39 3.57
C SER A 192 23.13 16.32 4.46
N CYS A 193 23.35 15.06 4.10
CA CYS A 193 23.45 13.95 5.03
C CYS A 193 24.68 13.16 4.60
N ALA A 194 25.85 13.64 5.05
CA ALA A 194 27.10 12.89 5.06
C ALA A 194 27.13 11.96 6.28
#